data_AF-A0A7T8GYX0-F1
#
_entry.id   AF-A0A7T8GYX0-F1
#
_cell.length_a   1.000
_cell.length_b   1.000
_cell.length_c   1.000
_cell.angle_alpha   90.00
_cell.angle_beta   90.00
_cell.angle_gamma   90.00
#
_symmetry.space_group_name_H-M   'P 1'
#
loop_
_entity.id
_entity.type
_entity.pdbx_description
1 polymer ?
#
loop_
_entity_poly.entity_id
_entity_poly.type
_entity_poly.pdbx_seq_one_letter_code
_entity_poly.pdbx_strand_id
1 'polypeptide(L)'
;MSSELERRTAIIVALRCGRAPKEIINFFEFPKATVYSIAKSFKELQTDLVQNWRSENLDMFWSKEFWPPSSPDLNHCDYYLWGVLERDTNKRAHNTVDSLKAASSRQWPTCPGN
;
A
#
# COMPACT_ATOMS: atom_id res chain seq x y z
N MET A 1 -26.80 0.21 -24.12
CA MET A 1 -26.14 -0.50 -22.99
C MET A 1 -27.11 -0.50 -21.81
N SER A 2 -27.04 -1.47 -20.89
CA SER A 2 -27.98 -1.53 -19.75
C SER A 2 -27.65 -0.44 -18.72
N SER A 3 -28.65 0.25 -18.17
CA SER A 3 -28.50 1.30 -17.14
C SER A 3 -27.81 0.82 -15.87
N GLU A 4 -27.89 -0.47 -15.56
CA GLU A 4 -27.13 -1.12 -14.49
C GLU A 4 -25.62 -1.09 -14.75
N LEU A 5 -25.22 -1.36 -15.99
CA LEU A 5 -23.82 -1.46 -16.36
C LEU A 5 -23.16 -0.08 -16.30
N GLU A 6 -23.87 0.97 -16.73
CA GLU A 6 -23.42 2.36 -16.63
C GLU A 6 -23.25 2.78 -15.17
N ARG A 7 -24.22 2.44 -14.30
CA ARG A 7 -24.13 2.70 -12.86
C ARG A 7 -22.92 2.00 -12.22
N ARG A 8 -22.72 0.71 -12.50
CA ARG A 8 -21.56 -0.05 -11.99
C ARG A 8 -20.25 0.56 -12.48
N THR A 9 -20.19 0.95 -13.74
CA THR A 9 -19.00 1.59 -14.35
C THR A 9 -18.68 2.92 -13.68
N ALA A 10 -19.68 3.78 -13.48
CA ALA A 10 -19.51 5.07 -12.80
C ALA A 10 -18.96 4.90 -11.37
N ILE A 11 -19.48 3.92 -10.61
CA ILE A 11 -19.00 3.63 -9.26
C ILE A 11 -17.53 3.18 -9.28
N ILE A 12 -17.15 2.26 -10.18
CA ILE A 12 -15.77 1.78 -10.30
C ILE A 12 -14.82 2.92 -10.68
N VAL A 13 -15.21 3.77 -11.63
CA VAL A 13 -14.39 4.92 -12.05
C VAL A 13 -14.20 5.89 -10.87
N ALA A 14 -15.26 6.20 -10.12
CA ALA A 14 -15.15 7.09 -8.96
C ALA A 14 -14.25 6.51 -7.85
N LEU A 15 -14.34 5.20 -7.58
CA LEU A 15 -13.45 4.51 -6.64
C LEU A 15 -11.98 4.56 -7.08
N ARG A 16 -11.71 4.38 -8.38
CA ARG A 16 -10.35 4.52 -8.94
C ARG A 16 -9.80 5.94 -8.79
N CYS A 17 -10.66 6.95 -8.85
CA CYS A 17 -10.30 8.34 -8.58
C CYS A 17 -10.15 8.65 -7.08
N GLY A 18 -10.20 7.65 -6.20
CA GLY A 18 -10.02 7.82 -4.76
C GLY A 18 -11.22 8.41 -4.02
N ARG A 19 -12.41 8.44 -4.65
CA ARG A 19 -13.64 8.92 -3.98
C ARG A 19 -14.12 7.92 -2.94
N ALA A 20 -14.53 8.42 -1.78
CA ALA A 20 -15.11 7.59 -0.74
C ALA A 20 -16.54 7.14 -1.14
N PRO A 21 -16.99 5.94 -0.74
CA PRO A 21 -18.34 5.46 -1.02
C PRO A 21 -19.45 6.45 -0.64
N LYS A 22 -19.28 7.18 0.47
CA LYS A 22 -20.22 8.22 0.93
C LYS A 22 -20.32 9.40 -0.05
N GLU A 23 -19.21 9.81 -0.65
CA GLU A 23 -19.20 10.88 -1.66
C GLU A 23 -19.89 10.42 -2.94
N ILE A 24 -19.67 9.17 -3.34
CA ILE A 24 -20.30 8.56 -4.52
C ILE A 24 -21.82 8.49 -4.34
N ILE A 25 -22.28 8.05 -3.16
CA ILE A 25 -23.71 8.02 -2.81
C ILE A 25 -24.31 9.42 -2.89
N ASN A 26 -23.63 10.42 -2.32
CA ASN A 26 -24.15 11.79 -2.29
C ASN A 26 -24.15 12.45 -3.68
N PHE A 27 -23.19 12.13 -4.55
CA PHE A 27 -23.07 12.75 -5.86
C PHE A 27 -23.98 12.12 -6.92
N PHE A 28 -24.06 10.79 -6.95
CA PHE A 28 -24.85 10.06 -7.95
C PHE A 28 -26.21 9.58 -7.46
N GLU A 29 -26.51 9.76 -6.17
CA GLU A 29 -27.74 9.29 -5.51
C GLU A 29 -28.01 7.79 -5.71
N PHE A 30 -26.95 7.01 -5.92
CA PHE A 30 -27.07 5.57 -6.11
C PHE A 30 -27.42 4.84 -4.80
N PRO A 31 -28.09 3.67 -4.89
CA PRO A 31 -28.45 2.90 -3.69
C PRO A 31 -27.22 2.55 -2.86
N LYS A 32 -27.27 2.83 -1.55
CA LYS A 32 -26.17 2.56 -0.61
C LYS A 32 -25.68 1.11 -0.71
N ALA A 33 -26.60 0.16 -0.76
CA ALA A 33 -26.28 -1.26 -0.85
C ALA A 33 -25.40 -1.58 -2.07
N THR A 34 -25.73 -1.02 -3.24
CA THR A 34 -24.99 -1.22 -4.49
C THR A 34 -23.61 -0.58 -4.44
N VAL A 35 -23.50 0.65 -3.93
CA VAL A 35 -22.21 1.34 -3.83
C VAL A 35 -21.28 0.59 -2.88
N TYR A 36 -21.77 0.18 -1.71
CA TYR A 36 -20.95 -0.55 -0.75
C TYR A 36 -20.59 -1.97 -1.20
N SER A 37 -21.50 -2.69 -1.88
CA SER A 37 -21.17 -4.02 -2.41
C SER A 37 -20.06 -3.94 -3.46
N ILE A 38 -20.13 -2.96 -4.38
CA ILE A 38 -19.11 -2.75 -5.41
C ILE A 38 -17.80 -2.26 -4.78
N ALA A 39 -17.85 -1.34 -3.81
CA ALA A 39 -16.66 -0.87 -3.11
C ALA A 39 -15.94 -1.99 -2.37
N LYS A 40 -16.70 -2.91 -1.75
CA LYS A 40 -16.15 -4.11 -1.11
C LYS A 40 -15.44 -5.00 -2.13
N SER A 41 -16.13 -5.39 -3.21
CA SER A 41 -15.53 -6.23 -4.25
C SER A 41 -14.33 -5.58 -4.92
N PHE A 42 -14.35 -4.27 -5.13
CA PHE A 42 -13.22 -3.51 -5.68
C PHE A 42 -11.99 -3.60 -4.78
N LYS A 43 -12.16 -3.45 -3.45
CA LYS A 43 -11.07 -3.54 -2.48
C LYS A 43 -10.50 -4.96 -2.37
N GLU A 44 -11.37 -5.97 -2.38
CA GLU A 44 -10.99 -7.38 -2.37
C GLU A 44 -10.15 -7.71 -3.61
N LEU A 45 -10.65 -7.38 -4.81
CA LEU A 45 -9.92 -7.59 -6.07
C LEU A 45 -8.56 -6.89 -6.12
N GLN A 46 -8.45 -5.65 -5.62
CA GLN A 46 -7.16 -4.97 -5.56
C GLN A 46 -6.14 -5.67 -4.66
N THR A 47 -6.61 -6.19 -3.52
CA THR A 47 -5.75 -6.87 -2.55
C THR A 47 -5.25 -8.19 -3.15
N ASP A 48 -6.13 -8.95 -3.78
CA ASP A 48 -5.79 -10.24 -4.37
C ASP A 48 -4.86 -10.09 -5.58
N LEU A 49 -5.04 -9.07 -6.42
CA LEU A 49 -4.16 -8.81 -7.56
C LEU A 49 -2.70 -8.60 -7.14
N VAL A 50 -2.46 -7.79 -6.11
CA VAL A 50 -1.09 -7.52 -5.64
C VAL A 50 -0.48 -8.77 -4.99
N GLN A 51 -1.25 -9.53 -4.22
CA GLN A 51 -0.78 -10.76 -3.59
C GLN A 51 -0.46 -11.83 -4.64
N ASN A 52 -1.34 -12.03 -5.62
CA ASN A 52 -1.14 -12.96 -6.72
C ASN A 52 0.09 -12.58 -7.55
N TRP A 53 0.22 -11.30 -7.93
CA TRP A 53 1.39 -10.83 -8.65
C TRP A 53 2.68 -11.09 -7.86
N ARG A 54 2.70 -10.84 -6.54
CA ARG A 54 3.86 -11.13 -5.70
C ARG A 54 4.17 -12.62 -5.63
N SER A 55 3.18 -13.49 -5.49
CA SER A 55 3.41 -14.94 -5.47
C SER A 55 3.92 -15.47 -6.81
N GLU A 56 3.56 -14.85 -7.92
CA GLU A 56 4.00 -15.25 -9.26
C GLU A 56 5.40 -14.72 -9.62
N ASN A 57 5.83 -13.60 -9.02
CA ASN A 57 7.05 -12.89 -9.42
C ASN A 57 8.17 -12.88 -8.35
N LEU A 58 7.88 -13.25 -7.10
CA LEU A 58 8.86 -13.27 -6.01
C LEU A 58 9.01 -14.69 -5.46
N ASP A 59 10.21 -15.25 -5.62
CA ASP A 59 10.55 -16.64 -5.25
C ASP A 59 10.41 -16.92 -3.73
N MET A 60 10.46 -15.87 -2.90
CA MET A 60 10.33 -15.95 -1.44
C MET A 60 9.16 -15.12 -0.91
N PHE A 61 8.02 -15.17 -1.60
CA PHE A 61 6.82 -14.50 -1.13
C PHE A 61 6.17 -15.24 0.06
N TRP A 62 5.92 -14.51 1.14
CA TRP A 62 5.10 -14.97 2.25
C TRP A 62 3.69 -14.44 2.13
N SER A 63 2.71 -15.36 2.12
CA SER A 63 1.30 -14.98 2.09
C SER A 63 0.88 -14.31 3.40
N LYS A 64 -0.24 -13.59 3.36
CA LYS A 64 -0.80 -12.92 4.54
C LYS A 64 -1.12 -13.88 5.70
N GLU A 65 -1.36 -15.16 5.40
CA GLU A 65 -1.63 -16.20 6.39
C GLU A 65 -0.35 -16.74 7.05
N PHE A 66 0.79 -16.60 6.38
CA PHE A 66 2.06 -17.07 6.89
C PHE A 66 2.71 -16.07 7.85
N TRP A 67 2.67 -14.77 7.52
CA TRP A 67 3.29 -13.74 8.35
C TRP A 67 2.41 -13.39 9.56
N PRO A 68 2.92 -13.52 10.81
CA PRO A 68 2.13 -13.21 11.98
C PRO A 68 1.84 -11.70 12.07
N PRO A 69 0.63 -11.31 12.50
CA PRO A 69 0.29 -9.90 12.67
C PRO A 69 1.19 -9.26 13.74
N SER A 70 1.50 -7.98 13.55
CA SER A 70 2.23 -7.15 14.54
C SER A 70 3.60 -7.71 14.96
N SER A 71 4.32 -8.38 14.06
CA SER A 71 5.64 -8.98 14.34
C SER A 71 6.78 -8.26 13.58
N PRO A 72 7.13 -7.00 13.94
CA PRO A 72 8.25 -6.29 13.33
C PRO A 72 9.60 -6.92 13.70
N ASP A 73 9.67 -7.64 14.81
CA ASP A 73 10.83 -8.39 15.30
C ASP A 73 11.29 -9.49 14.32
N LEU A 74 10.37 -10.03 13.52
CA LEU A 74 10.70 -11.04 12.51
C LEU A 74 11.22 -10.43 11.20
N ASN A 75 11.02 -9.13 10.96
CA ASN A 75 11.45 -8.48 9.72
C ASN A 75 12.86 -7.90 9.88
N HIS A 76 13.84 -8.43 9.16
CA HIS A 76 15.22 -7.94 9.11
C HIS A 76 15.34 -6.43 8.89
N CYS A 77 14.43 -5.86 8.09
CA CYS A 77 14.40 -4.42 7.89
C CYS A 77 13.99 -3.68 9.17
N ASP A 78 12.92 -4.14 9.83
CA ASP A 78 12.33 -3.46 10.98
C ASP A 78 13.12 -3.68 12.28
N TYR A 79 13.60 -4.90 12.55
CA TYR A 79 14.33 -5.18 13.79
C TYR A 79 15.77 -4.65 13.79
N TYR A 80 16.37 -4.43 12.61
CA TYR A 80 17.79 -4.07 12.50
C TYR A 80 18.08 -2.92 11.54
N LEU A 81 17.80 -3.12 10.25
CA LEU A 81 18.28 -2.23 9.19
C LEU A 81 17.85 -0.78 9.41
N TRP A 82 16.56 -0.55 9.73
CA TRP A 82 16.04 0.80 9.95
C TRP A 82 16.66 1.48 11.16
N GLY A 83 16.90 0.76 12.26
CA GLY A 83 17.56 1.32 13.43
C GLY A 83 19.02 1.71 13.17
N VAL A 84 19.75 0.90 12.40
CA VAL A 84 21.13 1.22 11.98
C VAL A 84 21.15 2.44 11.07
N LEU A 85 20.30 2.43 10.03
CA LEU A 85 20.24 3.51 9.06
C LEU A 85 19.85 4.82 9.75
N GLU A 86 18.80 4.81 10.58
CA GLU A 86 18.34 5.98 11.32
C GLU A 86 19.44 6.55 12.21
N ARG A 87 20.10 5.69 13.02
CA ARG A 87 21.18 6.11 13.90
C ARG A 87 22.32 6.77 13.13
N ASP A 88 22.66 6.26 11.96
CA ASP A 88 23.83 6.70 11.21
C ASP A 88 23.55 7.88 10.29
N THR A 89 22.36 7.98 9.68
CA THR A 89 21.96 9.14 8.88
C THR A 89 21.63 10.34 9.76
N ASN A 90 20.92 10.13 10.87
CA ASN A 90 20.41 11.22 11.71
C ASN A 90 21.43 11.71 12.76
N LYS A 91 22.71 11.36 12.64
CA LYS A 91 23.80 11.97 13.45
C LYS A 91 23.88 13.48 13.30
N ARG A 92 23.34 14.02 12.20
CA ARG A 92 23.20 15.44 11.94
C ARG A 92 21.77 15.75 11.55
N ALA A 93 21.28 16.90 11.96
CA ALA A 93 19.96 17.36 11.54
C ALA A 93 19.93 17.61 10.03
N HIS A 94 18.85 17.18 9.38
CA HIS A 94 18.57 17.46 7.98
C HIS A 94 17.49 18.55 7.89
N ASN A 95 17.81 19.65 7.21
CA ASN A 95 16.88 20.75 6.98
C ASN A 95 16.07 20.60 5.67
N THR A 96 16.41 19.61 4.84
CA THR A 96 15.73 19.32 3.57
C THR A 96 15.62 17.82 3.35
N VAL A 97 14.60 17.42 2.58
CA VAL A 97 14.41 16.03 2.15
C VAL A 97 15.59 15.55 1.30
N ASP A 98 16.18 16.42 0.48
CA ASP A 98 17.32 16.05 -0.37
C ASP A 98 18.59 15.79 0.45
N SER A 99 18.81 16.56 1.52
CA SER A 99 19.90 16.31 2.47
C SER A 99 19.76 14.93 3.13
N LEU A 100 18.55 14.57 3.54
CA LEU A 100 18.27 13.24 4.11
C LEU A 100 18.48 12.13 3.08
N LYS A 101 17.91 12.25 1.87
CA LYS A 101 18.11 11.27 0.78
C LYS A 101 19.60 11.05 0.48
N ALA A 102 20.37 12.14 0.37
CA ALA A 102 21.80 12.06 0.11
C ALA A 102 22.57 11.36 1.24
N ALA A 103 22.18 11.58 2.49
CA ALA A 103 22.77 10.90 3.64
C ALA A 103 22.43 9.40 3.65
N SER A 104 21.16 9.03 3.44
CA SER A 104 20.74 7.63 3.34
C SER A 104 21.46 6.88 2.22
N SER A 105 21.58 7.48 1.03
CA SER A 105 22.29 6.87 -0.10
C SER A 105 23.78 6.69 0.14
N ARG A 106 24.41 7.56 0.96
CA ARG A 106 25.82 7.41 1.35
C ARG A 106 26.02 6.34 2.42
N GLN A 107 25.04 6.15 3.29
CA GLN A 107 25.11 5.18 4.39
C GLN A 107 24.76 3.76 3.94
N TRP A 108 23.87 3.60 2.97
CA TRP A 108 23.43 2.29 2.48
C TRP A 108 24.57 1.28 2.16
N PRO A 109 25.66 1.68 1.47
CA PRO A 109 26.75 0.76 1.13
C PRO A 109 27.60 0.35 2.34
N THR A 110 27.50 1.05 3.47
CA THR A 110 28.28 0.74 4.69
C THR A 110 27.47 -0.04 5.72
N CYS A 111 26.19 -0.28 5.45
CA CYS A 111 25.36 -1.15 6.28
C CYS A 111 25.87 -2.60 6.19
N PRO A 112 26.14 -3.27 7.32
CA PRO A 112 26.62 -4.64 7.33
C PRO A 112 25.59 -5.59 6.71
N GLY A 113 26.05 -6.46 5.80
CA GLY A 113 25.21 -7.43 5.07
C GLY A 113 24.83 -7.04 3.64
N ASN A 114 25.39 -5.96 3.09
CA ASN A 114 25.25 -5.52 1.69
C ASN A 114 26.45 -5.97 0.83
#